data_AF-A0A2V2AHY2-F1
#
_entry.id   AF-A0A2V2AHY2-F1
#
_cell.length_a   1.000
_cell.length_b   1.000
_cell.length_c   1.000
_cell.angle_alpha   90.00
_cell.angle_beta   90.00
_cell.angle_gamma   90.00
#
_symmetry.space_group_name_H-M   'P 1'
#
loop_
_entity.id
_entity.type
_entity.pdbx_description
1 polymer ?
#
loop_
_entity_poly.entity_id
_entity_poly.type
_entity_poly.pdbx_seq_one_letter_code
_entity_poly.pdbx_strand_id
1 'polypeptide(L)'
;MTSQETQVSGIVEAFDDFILAYVLKKLTDVLEELMAVSKRNYPDNMSGVLEMGRVKAAAKIPIWLKRVKYSDPCKVTRMMKEQMDDAHKCNQNLRFEAQVVLLEVLVEGALAINVACYSEFIGKRLH
;
A
#
# COMPACT_ATOMS: atom_id res chain seq x y z
N MET A 1 -8.64 -3.54 36.47
CA MET A 1 -8.89 -3.98 35.08
C MET A 1 -7.57 -3.86 34.34
N THR A 2 -6.68 -4.82 34.53
CA THR A 2 -5.24 -4.56 34.46
C THR A 2 -4.50 -5.81 33.97
N SER A 3 -3.69 -5.65 32.93
CA SER A 3 -2.83 -6.65 32.26
C SER A 3 -3.47 -7.45 31.11
N GLN A 4 -4.54 -8.22 31.34
CA GLN A 4 -5.06 -9.13 30.30
C GLN A 4 -5.77 -8.41 29.14
N GLU A 5 -6.57 -7.37 29.43
CA GLU A 5 -7.22 -6.53 28.41
C GLU A 5 -6.20 -5.73 27.58
N THR A 6 -5.11 -5.27 28.21
CA THR A 6 -4.02 -4.56 27.54
C THR A 6 -3.24 -5.48 26.60
N GLN A 7 -2.98 -6.72 27.00
CA GLN A 7 -2.33 -7.72 26.14
C GLN A 7 -3.22 -8.10 24.94
N VAL A 8 -4.52 -8.32 25.16
CA VAL A 8 -5.46 -8.62 24.07
C VAL A 8 -5.58 -7.45 23.10
N SER A 9 -5.62 -6.21 23.60
CA SER A 9 -5.63 -5.00 22.76
C SER A 9 -4.38 -4.91 21.87
N GLY A 10 -3.20 -5.17 22.43
CA GLY A 10 -1.94 -5.14 21.68
C GLY A 10 -1.86 -6.22 20.59
N ILE A 11 -2.40 -7.41 20.83
CA ILE A 11 -2.44 -8.50 19.83
C ILE A 11 -3.36 -8.14 18.66
N VAL A 12 -4.53 -7.55 18.94
CA VAL A 12 -5.47 -7.11 17.89
C VAL A 12 -4.83 -6.01 17.02
N GLU A 13 -4.18 -5.02 17.64
CA GLU A 13 -3.50 -3.96 16.90
C GLU A 13 -2.36 -4.49 16.02
N ALA A 14 -1.55 -5.43 16.52
CA ALA A 14 -0.48 -6.05 15.73
C ALA A 14 -1.03 -6.87 14.56
N PHE A 15 -2.15 -7.56 14.76
CA PHE A 15 -2.81 -8.31 13.70
C PHE A 15 -3.41 -7.38 12.64
N ASP A 16 -4.05 -6.28 13.04
CA ASP A 16 -4.57 -5.28 12.11
C ASP A 16 -3.45 -4.62 11.30
N ASP A 17 -2.33 -4.28 11.95
CA ASP A 17 -1.14 -3.75 11.29
C ASP A 17 -0.57 -4.79 10.27
N PHE A 18 -0.53 -6.07 10.63
CA PHE A 18 -0.11 -7.15 9.72
C PHE A 18 -1.04 -7.28 8.49
N ILE A 19 -2.36 -7.25 8.71
CA ILE A 19 -3.35 -7.32 7.64
C ILE A 19 -3.23 -6.10 6.72
N LEU A 20 -3.03 -4.90 7.27
CA LEU A 20 -2.83 -3.68 6.49
C LEU A 20 -1.57 -3.79 5.62
N ALA A 21 -0.43 -4.19 6.20
CA ALA A 21 0.82 -4.37 5.46
C ALA A 21 0.66 -5.38 4.31
N TYR A 22 -0.04 -6.49 4.56
CA TYR A 22 -0.35 -7.49 3.54
C TYR A 22 -1.21 -6.90 2.40
N VAL A 23 -2.26 -6.16 2.75
CA VAL A 23 -3.18 -5.55 1.77
C VAL A 23 -2.46 -4.54 0.89
N LEU A 24 -1.63 -3.66 1.46
CA LEU A 24 -0.82 -2.68 0.72
C LEU A 24 0.18 -3.37 -0.21
N LYS A 25 0.80 -4.45 0.27
CA LYS A 25 1.65 -5.31 -0.57
C LYS A 25 0.87 -5.89 -1.75
N LYS A 26 -0.37 -6.35 -1.55
CA LYS A 26 -1.19 -6.91 -2.63
C LYS A 26 -1.66 -5.89 -3.65
N LEU A 27 -1.98 -4.67 -3.23
CA LEU A 27 -2.25 -3.57 -4.14
C LEU A 27 -1.01 -3.20 -4.96
N THR A 28 0.17 -3.20 -4.32
CA THR A 28 1.45 -2.99 -4.99
C THR A 28 1.73 -4.09 -6.02
N ASP A 29 1.56 -5.36 -5.66
CA ASP A 29 1.81 -6.50 -6.56
C ASP A 29 0.98 -6.36 -7.85
N VAL A 30 -0.28 -5.90 -7.75
CA VAL A 30 -1.12 -5.64 -8.93
C VAL A 30 -0.55 -4.51 -9.79
N LEU A 31 -0.24 -3.34 -9.21
CA LEU A 31 0.29 -2.21 -9.97
C LEU A 31 1.64 -2.54 -10.62
N GLU A 32 2.50 -3.26 -9.91
CA GLU A 32 3.79 -3.73 -10.42
C GLU A 32 3.60 -4.63 -11.65
N GLU A 33 2.66 -5.58 -11.60
CA GLU A 33 2.31 -6.43 -12.73
C GLU A 33 1.74 -5.62 -13.91
N LEU A 34 0.87 -4.63 -13.64
CA LEU A 34 0.33 -3.74 -14.67
C LEU A 34 1.42 -2.94 -15.37
N MET A 35 2.36 -2.39 -14.61
CA MET A 35 3.50 -1.66 -15.16
C MET A 35 4.42 -2.59 -15.95
N ALA A 36 4.64 -3.84 -15.49
CA ALA A 36 5.43 -4.82 -16.21
C ALA A 36 4.82 -5.18 -17.58
N VAL A 37 3.49 -5.40 -17.63
CA VAL A 37 2.76 -5.68 -18.88
C VAL A 37 2.84 -4.47 -19.82
N SER A 38 2.63 -3.26 -19.29
CA SER A 38 2.73 -2.02 -20.06
C SER A 38 4.12 -1.78 -20.64
N LYS A 39 5.20 -2.04 -19.89
CA LYS A 39 6.57 -1.86 -20.37
C LYS A 39 6.98 -2.90 -21.42
N ARG A 40 6.33 -4.08 -21.43
CA ARG A 40 6.54 -5.13 -22.44
C ARG A 40 5.75 -4.91 -23.74
N ASN A 41 4.60 -4.25 -23.67
CA ASN A 41 3.66 -4.12 -24.78
C ASN A 41 3.38 -2.63 -25.10
N TYR A 42 3.91 -2.07 -26.20
CA TYR A 42 3.29 -0.92 -26.90
C TYR A 42 3.53 -1.06 -28.42
N PRO A 43 2.51 -0.94 -29.30
CA PRO A 43 1.47 0.09 -29.25
C PRO A 43 -0.02 -0.36 -29.31
N ASP A 44 -0.37 -1.64 -29.14
CA ASP A 44 -1.80 -2.04 -29.19
C ASP A 44 -2.42 -2.11 -27.78
N ASN A 45 -2.84 -0.93 -27.33
CA ASN A 45 -3.43 -0.60 -26.03
C ASN A 45 -4.61 -1.49 -25.58
N MET A 46 -5.29 -2.19 -26.49
CA MET A 46 -6.39 -3.12 -26.17
C MET A 46 -5.91 -4.46 -25.58
N SER A 47 -4.74 -4.96 -25.99
CA SER A 47 -4.23 -6.26 -25.52
C SER A 47 -3.79 -6.22 -24.05
N GLY A 48 -3.16 -5.11 -23.62
CA GLY A 48 -2.77 -4.91 -22.23
C GLY A 48 -3.96 -4.83 -21.26
N VAL A 49 -5.09 -4.26 -21.71
CA VAL A 49 -6.35 -4.19 -20.94
C VAL A 49 -7.05 -5.55 -20.87
N LEU A 50 -6.93 -6.38 -21.91
CA LEU A 50 -7.48 -7.75 -21.91
C LEU A 50 -6.65 -8.71 -21.03
N GLU A 51 -5.32 -8.59 -21.02
CA GLU A 51 -4.45 -9.31 -20.08
C GLU A 51 -4.64 -8.82 -18.62
N MET A 52 -5.01 -7.55 -18.43
CA MET A 52 -5.46 -6.96 -17.15
C MET A 52 -6.62 -7.76 -16.53
N GLY A 53 -7.60 -8.18 -17.35
CA GLY A 53 -8.71 -9.02 -16.90
C GLY A 53 -8.30 -10.43 -16.45
N ARG A 54 -7.08 -10.87 -16.79
CA ARG A 54 -6.50 -12.16 -16.37
C ARG A 54 -5.73 -12.09 -15.07
N VAL A 55 -5.42 -10.90 -14.56
CA VAL A 55 -4.84 -10.72 -13.24
C VAL A 55 -5.90 -11.18 -12.23
N LYS A 56 -5.84 -12.45 -11.82
CA LYS A 56 -6.80 -13.07 -10.87
C LYS A 56 -6.91 -12.27 -9.55
N ALA A 57 -5.91 -11.45 -9.25
CA ALA A 57 -5.87 -10.54 -8.11
C ALA A 57 -6.74 -9.28 -8.29
N ALA A 58 -7.06 -8.86 -9.52
CA ALA A 58 -7.83 -7.64 -9.78
C ALA A 58 -9.23 -7.67 -9.16
N ALA A 59 -9.88 -8.85 -9.15
CA ALA A 59 -11.17 -9.06 -8.50
C ALA A 59 -11.14 -8.81 -6.98
N LYS A 60 -9.96 -8.86 -6.34
CA LYS A 60 -9.78 -8.62 -4.90
C LYS A 60 -9.44 -7.18 -4.56
N ILE A 61 -9.16 -6.32 -5.55
CA ILE A 61 -8.85 -4.89 -5.34
C ILE A 61 -9.93 -4.21 -4.49
N PRO A 62 -11.24 -4.34 -4.77
CA PRO A 62 -12.27 -3.67 -3.97
C PRO A 62 -12.25 -4.10 -2.49
N ILE A 63 -11.96 -5.37 -2.23
CA ILE A 63 -11.87 -5.93 -0.87
C ILE A 63 -10.67 -5.33 -0.13
N TRP A 64 -9.53 -5.24 -0.81
CA TRP A 64 -8.30 -4.64 -0.30
C TRP A 64 -8.47 -3.14 -0.03
N LEU A 65 -9.02 -2.38 -0.97
CA LEU A 65 -9.30 -0.96 -0.78
C LEU A 65 -10.27 -0.71 0.37
N LYS A 66 -11.28 -1.58 0.55
CA LYS A 66 -12.19 -1.51 1.70
C LYS A 66 -11.41 -1.66 3.02
N ARG A 67 -10.41 -2.54 3.08
CA ARG A 67 -9.55 -2.69 4.28
C ARG A 67 -8.73 -1.43 4.54
N VAL A 68 -8.09 -0.86 3.52
CA VAL A 68 -7.33 0.39 3.65
C VAL A 68 -8.23 1.54 4.15
N LYS A 69 -9.47 1.63 3.65
CA LYS A 69 -10.45 2.65 4.06
C LYS A 69 -10.77 2.68 5.55
N TYR A 70 -10.67 1.56 6.25
CA TYR A 70 -10.92 1.49 7.69
C TYR A 70 -9.64 1.68 8.53
N SER A 71 -8.48 1.87 7.88
CA SER A 71 -7.22 2.11 8.56
C SER A 71 -6.97 3.60 8.77
N ASP A 72 -6.17 3.93 9.79
CA ASP A 72 -5.69 5.29 10.02
C ASP A 72 -4.77 5.73 8.84
N PRO A 73 -5.06 6.85 8.15
CA PRO A 73 -4.24 7.35 7.05
C PRO A 73 -2.76 7.58 7.40
N CYS A 74 -2.44 7.97 8.65
CA CYS A 74 -1.05 8.05 9.12
C CYS A 74 -0.39 6.67 9.14
N LYS A 75 -1.10 5.64 9.61
CA LYS A 75 -0.59 4.26 9.61
C LYS A 75 -0.38 3.73 8.20
N VAL A 76 -1.32 4.00 7.29
CA VAL A 76 -1.20 3.63 5.86
C VAL A 76 0.06 4.26 5.27
N THR A 77 0.27 5.55 5.50
CA THR A 77 1.44 6.29 5.00
C THR A 77 2.75 5.75 5.56
N ARG A 78 2.80 5.49 6.87
CA ARG A 78 3.96 4.88 7.54
C ARG A 78 4.34 3.54 6.90
N MET A 79 3.38 2.63 6.74
CA MET A 79 3.63 1.30 6.19
C MET A 79 4.03 1.34 4.72
N MET A 80 3.42 2.23 3.92
CA MET A 80 3.85 2.44 2.54
C MET A 80 5.30 2.90 2.49
N LYS A 81 5.70 3.85 3.34
CA LYS A 81 7.08 4.33 3.42
C LYS A 81 8.07 3.22 3.80
N GLU A 82 7.74 2.40 4.80
CA GLU A 82 8.55 1.24 5.18
C GLU A 82 8.75 0.28 4.00
N GLN A 83 7.66 -0.06 3.29
CA GLN A 83 7.74 -0.95 2.13
C GLN A 83 8.50 -0.34 0.93
N MET A 84 8.44 0.98 0.75
CA MET A 84 9.20 1.72 -0.26
C MET A 84 10.69 1.75 0.07
N ASP A 85 11.04 2.03 1.33
CA ASP A 85 12.42 2.03 1.81
C ASP A 85 13.05 0.64 1.61
N ASP A 86 12.30 -0.43 1.90
CA ASP A 86 12.74 -1.81 1.67
C ASP A 86 12.93 -2.13 0.18
N ALA A 87 11.98 -1.75 -0.67
CA ALA A 87 12.11 -1.96 -2.12
C ALA A 87 13.32 -1.21 -2.69
N HIS A 88 13.57 0.03 -2.22
CA HIS A 88 14.73 0.82 -2.61
C HIS A 88 16.04 0.16 -2.17
N LYS A 89 16.15 -0.25 -0.90
CA LYS A 89 17.34 -0.96 -0.37
C LYS A 89 17.63 -2.26 -1.14
N CYS A 90 16.59 -2.95 -1.60
CA CYS A 90 16.70 -4.18 -2.38
C CYS A 90 16.86 -3.96 -3.89
N ASN A 91 17.00 -2.71 -4.37
CA ASN A 91 17.09 -2.36 -5.80
C ASN A 91 15.89 -2.87 -6.64
N GLN A 92 14.70 -2.94 -6.04
CA GLN A 92 13.47 -3.36 -6.71
C GLN A 92 12.79 -2.16 -7.40
N ASN A 93 13.42 -1.62 -8.44
CA ASN A 93 13.00 -0.36 -9.06
C ASN A 93 11.55 -0.35 -9.54
N LEU A 94 11.08 -1.42 -10.21
CA LEU A 94 9.70 -1.51 -10.70
C LEU A 94 8.69 -1.54 -9.56
N ARG A 95 9.01 -2.26 -8.48
CA ARG A 95 8.18 -2.30 -7.28
C ARG A 95 8.13 -0.93 -6.60
N PHE A 96 9.26 -0.26 -6.50
CA PHE A 96 9.34 1.09 -5.94
C PHE A 96 8.47 2.07 -6.75
N GLU A 97 8.56 2.06 -8.08
CA GLU A 97 7.68 2.86 -8.95
C GLU A 97 6.20 2.54 -8.73
N ALA A 98 5.84 1.25 -8.61
CA ALA A 98 4.47 0.83 -8.32
C ALA A 98 3.97 1.32 -6.95
N GLN A 99 4.85 1.34 -5.94
CA GLN A 99 4.53 1.84 -4.60
C GLN A 99 4.37 3.36 -4.57
N VAL A 100 5.18 4.11 -5.33
CA VAL A 100 5.02 5.56 -5.50
C VAL A 100 3.63 5.86 -6.08
N VAL A 101 3.27 5.22 -7.19
CA VAL A 101 1.94 5.41 -7.81
C VAL A 101 0.82 4.96 -6.88
N LEU A 102 0.99 3.86 -6.15
CA LEU A 102 0.01 3.43 -5.16
C LEU A 102 -0.21 4.50 -4.08
N LEU A 103 0.87 5.07 -3.54
CA LEU A 103 0.78 6.08 -2.50
C LEU A 103 0.10 7.34 -3.01
N GLU A 104 0.41 7.80 -4.22
CA GLU A 104 -0.26 8.93 -4.86
C GLU A 104 -1.77 8.70 -4.96
N VAL A 105 -2.20 7.56 -5.49
CA VAL A 105 -3.63 7.20 -5.60
C VAL A 105 -4.32 7.12 -4.24
N LEU A 106 -3.64 6.58 -3.22
CA LEU A 106 -4.18 6.53 -1.86
C LEU A 106 -4.31 7.92 -1.23
N VAL A 107 -3.36 8.83 -1.49
CA VAL A 107 -3.42 10.23 -1.03
C VAL A 107 -4.56 10.98 -1.73
N GLU A 108 -4.70 10.83 -3.04
CA GLU A 108 -5.82 11.41 -3.81
C GLU A 108 -7.18 10.89 -3.31
N GLY A 109 -7.25 9.62 -2.93
CA GLY A 109 -8.43 9.00 -2.33
C GLY A 109 -8.68 9.32 -0.85
N ALA A 110 -7.86 10.18 -0.23
CA ALA A 110 -7.88 10.47 1.22
C ALA A 110 -7.73 9.23 2.11
N LEU A 111 -7.08 8.18 1.61
CA LEU A 111 -6.77 6.93 2.31
C LEU A 111 -5.36 6.92 2.92
N ALA A 112 -4.50 7.84 2.47
CA ALA A 112 -3.18 8.12 3.01
C ALA A 112 -3.00 9.63 3.13
N ILE A 113 -1.91 10.05 3.79
CA ILE A 113 -1.50 11.45 3.91
C ILE A 113 -0.23 11.63 3.08
N ASN A 114 -0.04 12.80 2.49
CA ASN A 114 1.20 13.11 1.78
C ASN A 114 2.42 12.92 2.71
N VAL A 115 3.49 12.32 2.19
CA VAL A 115 4.76 12.08 2.90
C VAL A 115 5.32 13.35 3.57
N ALA A 116 5.13 14.52 2.95
CA ALA A 116 5.54 15.80 3.55
C ALA A 116 4.77 16.08 4.85
N CYS A 117 3.45 16.00 4.80
CA CYS A 117 2.58 16.19 5.96
C CYS A 117 2.82 15.11 7.04
N TYR A 118 3.07 13.86 6.63
CA TYR A 118 3.45 12.80 7.56
C TYR A 118 4.79 13.09 8.27
N SER A 119 5.80 13.56 7.53
CA SER A 119 7.12 13.90 8.09
C SER A 119 7.02 15.06 9.09
N GLU A 120 6.21 16.08 8.80
CA GLU A 120 5.92 17.16 9.74
C GLU A 120 5.19 16.68 11.00
N PHE A 121 4.20 15.79 10.86
CA PHE A 121 3.46 15.24 11.98
C PHE A 121 4.36 14.45 12.94
N ILE A 122 5.26 13.62 12.40
CA ILE A 122 6.24 12.88 13.20
C ILE A 122 7.23 13.83 13.87
N GLY A 123 7.73 14.84 13.14
CA GLY A 123 8.61 15.87 13.71
C GLY A 123 7.99 16.59 14.90
N LYS A 124 6.70 16.94 14.83
CA LYS A 124 5.95 17.59 15.92
C LYS A 124 5.66 16.68 17.12
N ARG A 125 5.67 15.36 16.96
CA ARG A 125 5.48 14.40 18.07
C ARG A 125 6.78 14.06 18.81
N LEU A 126 7.93 14.30 18.18
CA LEU A 126 9.25 14.01 18.73
C LEU A 126 9.85 15.22 19.47
N HIS A 127 9.17 16.36 19.47
CA HIS A 127 9.50 17.59 20.20
C HIS A 127 8.41 17.90 21.22
#